data_AF-A0AAJ4NGV0-F1
#
_entry.id   AF-A0AAJ4NGV0-F1
#
_cell.length_a   1.000
_cell.length_b   1.000
_cell.length_c   1.000
_cell.angle_alpha   90.00
_cell.angle_beta   90.00
_cell.angle_gamma   90.00
#
_symmetry.space_group_name_H-M   'P 1'
#
loop_
_entity.id
_entity.type
_entity.pdbx_description
1 polymer ?
#
loop_
_entity_poly.entity_id
_entity_poly.type
_entity_poly.pdbx_seq_one_letter_code
_entity_poly.pdbx_strand_id
1 'polypeptide(L)'
;MENYDSGNNISIRVNDLFYFIIVLSGYHLFVVDDTVPIVSVNKKVTNSELGKLSKVALKKCRVIDPHVDNFFFFIEIALQSVKKNGSVKTYLLLVSKIKKFFINQWCYAILERKMVF
;
A
#
# COMPACT_ATOMS: atom_id res chain seq x y z
N MET A 1 -6.64 -1.04 24.76
CA MET A 1 -7.63 -1.41 23.72
C MET A 1 -6.92 -1.36 22.39
N GLU A 2 -6.76 -2.51 21.74
CA GLU A 2 -5.99 -2.67 20.50
C GLU A 2 -6.78 -2.06 19.33
N ASN A 3 -6.27 -0.97 18.76
CA ASN A 3 -6.96 -0.26 17.66
C ASN A 3 -6.60 -0.93 16.32
N TYR A 4 -7.10 -2.15 16.10
CA TYR A 4 -6.96 -2.87 14.81
C TYR A 4 -7.52 -2.07 13.63
N ASP A 5 -8.41 -1.13 13.91
CA ASP A 5 -9.04 -0.21 12.96
C ASP A 5 -8.16 1.02 12.63
N SER A 6 -6.86 1.00 12.97
CA SER A 6 -5.97 2.16 12.89
C SER A 6 -5.83 2.85 11.52
N GLY A 7 -6.54 2.41 10.48
CA GLY A 7 -6.65 3.08 9.18
C GLY A 7 -5.36 3.09 8.36
N ASN A 8 -4.21 2.84 8.99
CA ASN A 8 -2.89 3.04 8.43
C ASN A 8 -2.32 1.72 7.92
N ASN A 9 -2.63 1.42 6.66
CA ASN A 9 -2.25 0.18 6.00
C ASN A 9 -1.51 0.46 4.70
N ILE A 10 -0.40 -0.23 4.49
CA ILE A 10 0.31 -0.20 3.20
C ILE A 10 0.54 -1.62 2.70
N SER A 11 0.53 -1.79 1.39
CA SER A 11 1.04 -3.00 0.73
C SER A 11 2.38 -2.69 0.09
N ILE A 12 3.39 -3.49 0.42
CA ILE A 12 4.66 -3.47 -0.29
C ILE A 12 4.70 -4.66 -1.24
N ARG A 13 4.86 -4.37 -2.54
CA ARG A 13 5.08 -5.38 -3.57
C ARG A 13 6.53 -5.30 -4.02
N VAL A 14 7.13 -6.43 -4.34
CA VAL A 14 8.53 -6.49 -4.77
C VAL A 14 8.67 -7.36 -5.99
N ASN A 15 9.46 -6.92 -6.96
CA ASN A 15 9.92 -7.75 -8.09
C ASN A 15 11.45 -7.88 -8.06
N ASP A 16 12.07 -8.17 -9.20
CA ASP A 16 13.53 -8.35 -9.26
C ASP A 16 14.30 -7.03 -9.10
N LEU A 17 13.69 -5.88 -9.41
CA LEU A 17 14.37 -4.59 -9.53
C LEU A 17 13.84 -3.51 -8.57
N PHE A 18 12.58 -3.58 -8.15
CA PHE A 18 11.89 -2.51 -7.44
C PHE A 18 11.06 -3.02 -6.26
N TYR A 19 10.93 -2.15 -5.26
CA TYR A 19 9.85 -2.15 -4.28
C TYR A 19 8.77 -1.15 -4.71
N PHE A 20 7.52 -1.54 -4.56
CA PHE A 20 6.34 -0.70 -4.78
C PHE A 20 5.59 -0.56 -3.46
N ILE A 21 5.49 0.64 -2.94
CA ILE A 21 4.74 0.96 -1.72
C ILE A 21 3.40 1.54 -2.14
N ILE A 22 2.33 0.86 -1.73
CA ILE A 22 0.95 1.15 -2.11
C ILE A 22 0.18 1.48 -0.84
N VAL A 23 -0.47 2.64 -0.82
CA VAL A 23 -1.33 3.06 0.30
C VAL A 23 -2.68 2.37 0.20
N LEU A 24 -3.14 1.85 1.33
CA LEU A 24 -4.46 1.25 1.48
C LEU A 24 -5.27 2.07 2.48
N SER A 25 -6.45 2.48 2.06
CA SER A 25 -7.39 3.26 2.87
C SER A 25 -8.70 2.50 3.04
N GLY A 26 -9.47 2.85 4.07
CA GLY A 26 -10.75 2.22 4.38
C GLY A 26 -10.96 1.96 5.86
N TYR A 27 -12.18 1.52 6.21
CA TYR A 27 -12.60 1.11 7.54
C TYR A 27 -13.12 -0.33 7.46
N HIS A 28 -12.53 -1.25 8.25
CA HIS A 28 -12.72 -2.72 8.21
C HIS A 28 -12.32 -3.45 6.90
N LEU A 29 -12.53 -2.83 5.75
CA LEU A 29 -12.06 -3.28 4.44
C LEU A 29 -11.05 -2.27 3.89
N PHE A 30 -9.84 -2.73 3.53
CA PHE A 30 -8.80 -1.85 2.99
C PHE A 30 -8.66 -2.05 1.49
N VAL A 31 -8.82 -0.97 0.73
CA VAL A 31 -8.65 -0.95 -0.73
C VAL A 31 -7.53 0.03 -1.13
N VAL A 32 -7.01 -0.12 -2.34
CA VAL A 32 -5.96 0.76 -2.86
C VAL A 32 -6.49 2.18 -2.97
N ASP A 33 -5.80 3.12 -2.33
CA ASP A 33 -6.14 4.54 -2.41
C ASP A 33 -5.55 5.13 -3.70
N ASP A 34 -6.38 5.30 -4.73
CA ASP A 34 -5.98 5.81 -6.03
C ASP A 34 -5.66 7.32 -6.05
N THR A 35 -6.04 8.04 -4.99
CA THR A 35 -5.66 9.44 -4.79
C THR A 35 -4.20 9.59 -4.34
N VAL A 36 -3.58 8.51 -3.88
CA VAL A 36 -2.19 8.48 -3.44
C VAL A 36 -1.32 7.76 -4.48
N PRO A 37 -0.30 8.43 -5.05
CA PRO A 37 0.55 7.79 -6.05
C PRO A 37 1.36 6.65 -5.45
N ILE A 38 1.50 5.57 -6.22
CA ILE A 38 2.36 4.43 -5.87
C ILE A 38 3.81 4.88 -5.86
N VAL A 39 4.52 4.63 -4.76
CA VAL A 39 5.95 4.92 -4.65
C VAL A 39 6.73 3.72 -5.16
N SER A 40 7.52 3.90 -6.21
CA SER A 40 8.43 2.89 -6.75
C SER A 40 9.87 3.24 -6.42
N VAL A 41 10.62 2.32 -5.80
CA VAL A 41 12.03 2.52 -5.46
C VAL A 41 12.87 1.32 -5.84
N ASN A 42 14.09 1.56 -6.31
CA ASN A 42 15.02 0.50 -6.69
C ASN A 42 15.39 -0.37 -5.48
N LYS A 43 15.55 -1.68 -5.66
CA LYS A 43 15.92 -2.62 -4.57
C LYS A 43 17.29 -2.39 -3.94
N LYS A 44 18.14 -1.56 -4.56
CA LYS A 44 19.39 -1.07 -3.97
C LYS A 44 19.18 -0.07 -2.83
N VAL A 45 17.94 0.39 -2.61
CA VAL A 45 17.57 1.27 -1.49
C VAL A 45 17.93 0.62 -0.16
N THR A 46 18.43 1.41 0.79
CA THR A 46 18.74 0.90 2.12
C THR A 46 17.45 0.56 2.87
N ASN A 47 17.56 -0.38 3.82
CA ASN A 47 16.48 -0.71 4.74
C ASN A 47 15.94 0.53 5.49
N SER A 48 16.84 1.43 5.91
CA SER A 48 16.48 2.69 6.58
C SER A 48 15.63 3.60 5.69
N GLU A 49 16.02 3.77 4.42
CA GLU A 49 15.27 4.57 3.46
C GLU A 49 13.92 3.94 3.14
N LEU A 50 13.87 2.61 2.95
CA LEU A 50 12.60 1.89 2.74
C LEU A 50 11.66 2.05 3.94
N GLY A 51 12.20 2.01 5.16
CA GLY A 51 11.47 2.28 6.40
C GLY A 51 10.90 3.71 6.44
N LYS A 52 11.70 4.72 6.10
CA LYS A 52 11.26 6.13 6.04
C LYS A 52 10.14 6.33 5.01
N LEU A 53 10.30 5.76 3.81
CA LEU A 53 9.28 5.83 2.76
C LEU A 53 7.98 5.15 3.20
N SER A 54 8.08 4.02 3.88
CA SER A 54 6.92 3.31 4.45
C SER A 54 6.19 4.15 5.50
N LYS A 55 6.92 4.86 6.38
CA LYS A 55 6.32 5.80 7.35
C LYS A 55 5.60 6.96 6.67
N VAL A 56 6.19 7.52 5.60
CA VAL A 56 5.56 8.59 4.82
C VAL A 56 4.29 8.08 4.15
N ALA A 57 4.29 6.87 3.60
CA ALA A 57 3.12 6.26 2.99
C ALA A 57 2.02 5.96 4.03
N LEU A 58 2.36 5.43 5.20
CA LEU A 58 1.41 5.17 6.29
C LEU A 58 0.67 6.44 6.73
N LYS A 59 1.36 7.59 6.77
CA LYS A 59 0.73 8.88 7.10
C LYS A 59 -0.30 9.38 6.08
N LYS A 60 -0.31 8.81 4.87
CA LYS A 60 -1.27 9.16 3.81
C LYS A 60 -2.51 8.27 3.80
N CYS A 61 -2.56 7.24 4.64
CA CYS A 61 -3.72 6.37 4.72
C CYS A 61 -4.90 7.14 5.31
N ARG A 62 -6.11 6.79 4.86
CA ARG A 62 -7.35 7.44 5.27
C ARG A 62 -8.31 6.39 5.84
N VAL A 63 -9.00 6.75 6.91
CA VAL A 63 -10.16 5.99 7.39
C VAL A 63 -11.36 6.45 6.56
N ILE A 64 -11.91 5.55 5.76
CA ILE A 64 -13.08 5.82 4.91
C ILE A 64 -14.15 4.82 5.33
N ASP A 65 -15.20 5.35 5.95
CA ASP A 65 -16.36 4.55 6.36
C ASP A 65 -17.19 4.22 5.11
N PRO A 66 -17.42 2.93 4.79
CA PRO A 66 -18.25 2.54 3.65
C PRO A 66 -19.68 3.10 3.72
N HIS A 67 -20.22 3.34 4.92
CA HIS A 67 -21.54 3.94 5.10
C HIS A 67 -21.58 5.43 4.74
N VAL A 68 -20.42 6.10 4.69
CA VAL A 68 -20.28 7.52 4.33
C VAL A 68 -19.84 7.67 2.87
N ASP A 69 -18.97 6.79 2.38
CA ASP A 69 -18.46 6.82 1.01
C ASP A 69 -18.42 5.41 0.40
N ASN A 70 -19.59 4.95 -0.04
CA ASN A 70 -19.71 3.69 -0.77
C ASN A 70 -18.95 3.71 -2.11
N PHE A 71 -18.77 4.89 -2.73
CA PHE A 71 -18.12 5.05 -4.04
C PHE A 71 -16.67 4.58 -4.02
N PHE A 72 -15.98 4.79 -2.89
CA PHE A 72 -14.62 4.32 -2.67
C PHE A 72 -14.48 2.79 -2.77
N PHE A 73 -15.55 2.04 -2.48
CA PHE A 73 -15.55 0.57 -2.46
C PHE A 73 -16.16 -0.09 -3.70
N PHE A 74 -16.74 0.67 -4.64
CA PHE A 74 -17.34 0.11 -5.85
C PHE A 74 -16.28 -0.40 -6.84
N ILE A 75 -16.29 -1.71 -7.07
CA ILE A 75 -15.37 -2.42 -7.99
C ILE A 75 -15.37 -1.83 -9.41
N GLU A 76 -16.52 -1.37 -9.91
CA GLU A 76 -16.60 -0.80 -11.26
C GLU A 76 -15.80 0.49 -11.42
N ILE A 77 -15.77 1.33 -10.37
CA ILE A 77 -15.00 2.59 -10.35
C ILE A 77 -13.51 2.28 -10.19
N ALA A 78 -13.16 1.33 -9.31
CA ALA A 78 -11.79 0.85 -9.16
C ALA A 78 -11.23 0.26 -10.48
N LEU A 79 -12.07 -0.44 -11.26
CA LEU A 79 -11.68 -0.94 -12.59
C LEU A 79 -11.50 0.17 -13.62
N GLN A 80 -12.26 1.26 -13.52
CA GLN A 80 -12.11 2.43 -14.41
C GLN A 80 -10.87 3.26 -14.08
N SER A 81 -10.52 3.44 -12.80
CA SER A 81 -9.30 4.16 -12.40
C SER A 81 -8.02 3.41 -12.82
N VAL A 82 -8.03 2.07 -12.74
CA VAL A 82 -6.95 1.21 -13.27
C VAL A 82 -6.78 1.35 -14.79
N LYS A 83 -7.88 1.56 -15.54
CA LYS A 83 -7.84 1.79 -17.00
C LYS A 83 -7.33 3.19 -17.37
N LYS A 84 -7.66 4.22 -16.58
CA LYS A 84 -7.33 5.62 -16.86
C LYS A 84 -5.85 5.96 -16.65
N ASN A 85 -5.17 5.28 -15.73
CA ASN A 85 -3.77 5.54 -15.37
C ASN A 85 -2.73 4.75 -16.19
N GLY A 86 -3.08 4.26 -17.38
CA GLY A 86 -2.12 3.99 -18.44
C GLY A 86 -0.89 3.13 -18.08
N SER A 87 -1.10 1.84 -17.83
CA SER A 87 -0.41 0.73 -18.51
C SER A 87 -0.60 -0.56 -17.72
N VAL A 88 -1.81 -1.12 -17.83
CA VAL A 88 -2.09 -2.48 -17.37
C VAL A 88 -1.11 -3.50 -17.98
N LYS A 89 -0.55 -3.21 -19.17
CA LYS A 89 0.48 -4.03 -19.85
C LYS A 89 1.83 -4.01 -19.13
N THR A 90 2.31 -2.85 -18.67
CA THR A 90 3.57 -2.76 -17.90
C THR A 90 3.39 -3.35 -16.51
N TYR A 91 2.21 -3.15 -15.90
CA TYR A 91 1.86 -3.76 -14.62
C TYR A 91 1.82 -5.29 -14.73
N LEU A 92 1.06 -5.88 -15.66
CA LEU A 92 0.96 -7.34 -15.85
C LEU A 92 2.30 -8.02 -16.15
N LEU A 93 3.17 -7.40 -16.95
CA LEU A 93 4.51 -7.94 -17.26
C LEU A 93 5.44 -7.92 -16.04
N LEU A 94 5.27 -6.97 -15.12
CA LEU A 94 6.03 -6.89 -13.87
C LEU A 94 5.52 -7.86 -12.79
N VAL A 95 4.29 -8.39 -12.92
CA VAL A 95 3.59 -9.12 -11.84
C VAL A 95 3.83 -10.63 -11.84
N SER A 96 4.41 -11.22 -12.89
CA SER A 96 4.60 -12.68 -12.98
C SER A 96 5.50 -13.28 -11.90
N LYS A 97 6.28 -12.45 -11.16
CA LYS A 97 7.11 -12.85 -10.02
C LYS A 97 7.03 -11.89 -8.82
N ILE A 98 5.87 -11.27 -8.56
CA ILE A 98 5.76 -10.34 -7.43
C ILE A 98 5.50 -11.09 -6.12
N LYS A 99 6.37 -10.86 -5.12
CA LYS A 99 6.07 -11.20 -3.72
C LYS A 99 5.30 -10.04 -3.08
N LYS A 100 4.26 -10.35 -2.32
CA LYS A 100 3.40 -9.35 -1.66
C LYS A 100 3.61 -9.42 -0.14
N PHE A 101 3.88 -8.26 0.44
CA PHE A 101 3.90 -8.06 1.88
C PHE A 101 2.80 -7.06 2.26
N PHE A 102 2.07 -7.37 3.31
CA PHE A 102 1.07 -6.48 3.89
C PHE A 102 1.62 -5.98 5.22
N ILE A 103 1.66 -4.66 5.39
CA ILE A 103 2.16 -4.03 6.61
C ILE A 103 1.07 -3.12 7.15
N ASN A 104 0.54 -3.51 8.31
CA ASN A 104 -0.24 -2.63 9.17
C ASN A 104 0.71 -1.87 10.11
N GLN A 105 0.36 -0.65 10.50
CA GLN A 105 1.15 0.18 11.42
C GLN A 105 1.55 -0.56 12.71
N TRP A 106 0.74 -1.49 13.20
CA TRP A 106 1.08 -2.36 14.33
C TRP A 106 2.22 -3.34 14.03
N CYS A 107 2.17 -4.01 12.87
CA CYS A 107 3.25 -4.88 12.42
C CYS A 107 4.56 -4.10 12.22
N TYR A 108 4.45 -2.84 11.80
CA TYR A 108 5.60 -1.95 11.66
C TYR A 108 6.29 -1.68 13.02
N ALA A 109 5.52 -1.39 14.08
CA ALA A 109 6.05 -1.17 15.42
C ALA A 109 6.71 -2.44 16.02
N ILE A 110 6.23 -3.63 15.66
CA ILE A 110 6.81 -4.91 16.06
C ILE A 110 8.10 -5.21 15.27
N LEU A 111 8.13 -4.89 13.97
CA LEU A 111 9.33 -5.01 13.15
C LEU A 111 10.47 -4.10 13.67
N GLU A 112 10.16 -2.87 14.09
CA GLU A 112 11.13 -1.99 14.76
C GLU A 112 11.67 -2.55 16.09
N ARG A 113 10.91 -3.42 16.78
CA ARG A 113 11.29 -3.97 18.10
C ARG A 113 12.00 -5.33 18.04
N LYS A 114 11.84 -6.10 16.96
CA LYS A 114 12.37 -7.48 16.86
C LYS A 114 13.46 -7.69 15.81
N MET A 115 13.71 -6.74 14.90
CA MET A 115 14.75 -6.92 13.90
C MET A 115 15.55 -5.63 13.66
N VAL A 116 16.87 -5.80 13.83
CA VAL A 116 17.94 -5.22 13.02
C VAL A 116 17.43 -4.78 11.64
N PHE A 117 17.53 -3.49 11.35
CA PHE A 117 17.46 -2.92 10.00
C PHE A 117 18.88 -2.75 9.43
#